data_AF-A0A8T1NLT3-F1
#
_entry.id   AF-A0A8T1NLT3-F1
#
_cell.length_a   1.000
_cell.length_b   1.000
_cell.length_c   1.000
_cell.angle_alpha   90.00
_cell.angle_beta   90.00
_cell.angle_gamma   90.00
#
_symmetry.space_group_name_H-M   'P 1'
#
loop_
_entity.id
_entity.type
_entity.pdbx_description
1 polymer ?
#
loop_
_entity_poly.entity_id
_entity_poly.type
_entity_poly.pdbx_seq_one_letter_code
_entity_poly.pdbx_strand_id
1 'polypeptide(L)'
;MHDLLKEMGQQIVRHECPQEPGRRSRLFHHEDVFHVLKNNTGTDAIEGIVLQDLPHMKKIRSLNAEAFSKMRELRLLKISVLLQMETKK
;
A
#
# COMPACT_ATOMS: atom_id res chain seq x y z
N MET A 1 11.01 15.92 2.04
CA MET A 1 11.64 14.85 2.83
C MET A 1 12.74 14.27 1.96
N HIS A 2 14.00 14.38 2.37
CA HIS A 2 15.13 13.92 1.56
C HIS A 2 14.97 12.42 1.23
N ASP A 3 15.29 12.01 0.00
CA ASP A 3 14.99 10.65 -0.50
C ASP A 3 15.59 9.55 0.40
N LEU A 4 16.84 9.75 0.86
CA LEU A 4 17.50 8.83 1.80
C LEU A 4 16.74 8.61 3.12
N LEU A 5 16.17 9.66 3.71
CA LEU A 5 15.41 9.54 4.97
C LEU A 5 14.10 8.79 4.75
N LYS A 6 13.46 9.02 3.59
CA LYS A 6 12.25 8.30 3.19
C LYS A 6 12.58 6.81 2.99
N GLU A 7 13.64 6.50 2.27
CA GLU A 7 14.08 5.13 2.02
C GLU A 7 14.41 4.40 3.33
N MET A 8 15.18 5.04 4.22
CA MET A 8 15.49 4.48 5.54
C MET A 8 14.23 4.20 6.35
N GLY A 9 13.27 5.14 6.37
CA GLY A 9 11.98 4.94 7.04
C GLY A 9 11.17 3.77 6.45
N GLN A 10 11.18 3.61 5.14
CA GLN A 10 10.53 2.48 4.46
C GLN A 10 11.21 1.15 4.79
N GLN A 11 12.55 1.14 4.87
CA GLN A 11 13.30 -0.06 5.25
C GLN A 11 13.00 -0.48 6.68
N ILE A 12 12.95 0.47 7.64
CA ILE A 12 12.58 0.15 9.04
C ILE A 12 11.23 -0.58 9.07
N VAL A 13 10.23 -0.07 8.35
CA VAL A 13 8.91 -0.68 8.27
C VAL A 13 8.96 -2.07 7.61
N ARG A 14 9.76 -2.24 6.56
CA ARG A 14 9.95 -3.55 5.92
C ARG A 14 10.58 -4.58 6.87
N HIS A 15 11.44 -4.15 7.79
CA HIS A 15 12.07 -5.02 8.79
C HIS A 15 11.13 -5.42 9.94
N GLU A 16 10.00 -4.72 10.15
CA GLU A 16 9.01 -5.12 11.17
C GLU A 16 8.48 -6.53 10.90
N CYS A 17 8.24 -6.87 9.64
CA CYS A 17 7.95 -8.23 9.21
C CYS A 17 8.39 -8.44 7.74
N PRO A 18 9.59 -9.00 7.49
CA PRO A 18 10.10 -9.15 6.13
C PRO A 18 9.22 -10.06 5.25
N GLN A 19 8.60 -11.08 5.85
CA GLN A 19 7.87 -12.12 5.12
C GLN A 19 6.38 -11.81 4.90
N GLU A 20 5.72 -11.16 5.87
CA GLU A 20 4.26 -10.89 5.80
C GLU A 20 3.99 -9.38 5.88
N PRO A 21 3.69 -8.72 4.74
CA PRO A 21 3.36 -7.29 4.74
C PRO A 21 2.13 -6.95 5.58
N GLY A 22 1.17 -7.89 5.72
CA GLY A 22 -0.05 -7.70 6.51
C GLY A 22 0.18 -7.43 8.00
N ARG A 23 1.41 -7.69 8.49
CA ARG A 23 1.83 -7.51 9.89
C ARG A 23 2.73 -6.28 10.12
N ARG A 24 2.94 -5.44 9.09
CA ARG A 24 3.70 -4.20 9.20
C ARG A 24 2.79 -3.04 9.60
N SER A 25 3.36 -2.05 10.27
CA SER A 25 2.70 -0.80 10.64
C SER A 25 2.21 -0.01 9.44
N ARG A 26 2.98 -0.02 8.36
CA ARG A 26 2.73 0.81 7.18
C ARG A 26 3.04 0.08 5.88
N LEU A 27 2.31 0.41 4.83
CA LEU A 27 2.53 -0.12 3.48
C LEU A 27 2.75 1.03 2.49
N PHE A 28 3.88 0.97 1.76
CA PHE A 28 4.27 1.98 0.77
C PHE A 28 4.42 1.41 -0.64
N HIS A 29 4.79 0.13 -0.76
CA HIS A 29 4.99 -0.52 -2.05
C HIS A 29 3.66 -1.09 -2.57
N HIS A 30 3.35 -0.81 -3.83
CA HIS A 30 2.13 -1.27 -4.48
C HIS A 30 2.01 -2.80 -4.47
N GLU A 31 3.12 -3.53 -4.55
CA GLU A 31 3.14 -4.99 -4.49
C GLU A 31 2.69 -5.52 -3.13
N ASP A 32 3.18 -4.92 -2.04
CA ASP A 32 2.80 -5.28 -0.67
C ASP A 32 1.32 -4.98 -0.41
N VAL A 33 0.85 -3.80 -0.82
CA VAL A 33 -0.57 -3.43 -0.66
C VAL A 33 -1.46 -4.37 -1.48
N PHE A 34 -1.05 -4.71 -2.71
CA PHE A 34 -1.79 -5.64 -3.55
C PHE A 34 -1.85 -7.04 -2.93
N HIS A 35 -0.73 -7.53 -2.39
CA HIS A 35 -0.68 -8.81 -1.67
C HIS A 35 -1.69 -8.83 -0.51
N VAL A 36 -1.64 -7.80 0.34
CA VAL A 36 -2.48 -7.70 1.54
C VAL A 36 -3.96 -7.63 1.20
N LEU A 37 -4.33 -6.77 0.25
CA LEU A 37 -5.73 -6.57 -0.13
C LEU A 37 -6.28 -7.74 -0.95
N LYS A 38 -5.47 -8.37 -1.80
CA LYS A 38 -5.91 -9.53 -2.60
C LYS A 38 -6.11 -10.77 -1.71
N ASN A 39 -5.19 -11.01 -0.79
CA ASN A 39 -5.19 -12.20 0.06
C ASN A 39 -5.93 -12.00 1.39
N ASN A 40 -6.42 -10.79 1.67
CA ASN A 40 -7.08 -10.45 2.93
C ASN A 40 -6.24 -10.80 4.17
N THR A 41 -4.92 -10.54 4.09
CA THR A 41 -3.95 -10.77 5.17
C THR A 41 -3.73 -9.54 6.07
N GLY A 42 -4.48 -8.47 5.83
CA GLY A 42 -4.44 -7.27 6.66
C GLY A 42 -4.77 -7.57 8.11
N THR A 43 -4.04 -6.92 9.02
CA THR A 43 -4.25 -7.03 10.46
C THR A 43 -4.32 -5.63 11.09
N ASP A 44 -4.68 -5.59 12.37
CA ASP A 44 -4.65 -4.36 13.18
C ASP A 44 -3.25 -3.78 13.34
N ALA A 45 -2.18 -4.47 12.92
CA ALA A 45 -0.87 -3.86 12.86
C ALA A 45 -0.82 -2.73 11.84
N ILE A 46 -1.62 -2.78 10.76
CA ILE A 46 -1.57 -1.77 9.70
C ILE A 46 -2.25 -0.49 10.17
N GLU A 47 -1.45 0.56 10.30
CA GLU A 47 -1.87 1.89 10.67
C GLU A 47 -1.89 2.87 9.48
N GLY A 48 -1.14 2.58 8.42
CA GLY A 48 -1.02 3.47 7.28
C GLY A 48 -0.81 2.77 5.93
N ILE A 49 -1.58 3.17 4.92
CA ILE A 49 -1.44 2.70 3.54
C ILE A 49 -1.26 3.90 2.62
N VAL A 50 -0.18 3.87 1.83
CA VAL A 50 0.10 4.86 0.79
C VAL A 50 0.23 4.15 -0.55
N LEU A 51 -0.71 4.43 -1.43
CA LEU A 51 -0.80 3.95 -2.79
C LEU A 51 -0.52 5.14 -3.72
N GLN A 52 0.71 5.25 -4.22
CA GLN A 52 1.12 6.25 -5.21
C GLN A 52 1.40 5.59 -6.56
N ASP A 53 1.32 6.37 -7.63
CA ASP A 53 1.69 5.98 -8.98
C ASP A 53 1.04 4.65 -9.39
N LEU A 54 -0.26 4.70 -9.69
CA LEU A 54 -0.98 3.57 -10.26
C LEU A 54 -1.12 3.69 -11.79
N PRO A 55 -0.04 3.57 -12.59
CA PRO A 55 -0.12 3.66 -14.06
C PRO A 55 -0.72 2.40 -14.70
N HIS A 56 -1.05 1.36 -13.92
CA HIS A 56 -1.51 0.06 -14.45
C HIS A 56 -2.86 -0.37 -13.85
N MET A 57 -3.92 0.35 -14.24
CA MET A 57 -5.33 0.13 -13.87
C MET A 57 -5.97 -1.15 -14.45
N LYS A 58 -5.28 -2.30 -14.40
CA LYS A 58 -5.91 -3.62 -14.59
C LYS A 58 -6.01 -4.44 -13.30
N LYS A 59 -5.13 -4.22 -12.31
CA LYS A 59 -5.11 -5.00 -11.05
C LYS A 59 -5.99 -4.44 -9.92
N ILE A 60 -6.31 -3.15 -9.92
CA ILE A 60 -7.13 -2.53 -8.83
C ILE A 60 -8.57 -3.06 -8.81
N ARG A 61 -9.13 -3.42 -9.97
CA ARG A 61 -10.49 -3.99 -10.07
C ARG A 61 -10.67 -5.31 -9.31
N SER A 62 -9.58 -5.95 -8.88
CA SER A 62 -9.60 -7.19 -8.09
C SER A 62 -9.16 -7.00 -6.63
N LEU A 63 -9.14 -5.78 -6.09
CA LEU A 63 -8.85 -5.57 -4.68
C LEU A 63 -10.09 -5.90 -3.85
N ASN A 64 -9.92 -6.71 -2.81
CA ASN A 64 -11.01 -7.00 -1.88
C ASN A 64 -11.13 -5.85 -0.86
N ALA A 65 -12.15 -5.01 -1.01
CA ALA A 65 -12.41 -3.93 -0.06
C ALA A 65 -12.71 -4.45 1.37
N GLU A 66 -13.18 -5.69 1.51
CA GLU A 66 -13.39 -6.32 2.82
C GLU A 66 -12.08 -6.47 3.60
N ALA A 67 -10.93 -6.48 2.94
CA ALA A 67 -9.64 -6.55 3.62
C ALA A 67 -9.40 -5.38 4.59
N PHE A 68 -9.97 -4.21 4.32
CA PHE A 68 -9.87 -3.06 5.22
C PHE A 68 -10.61 -3.27 6.55
N SER A 69 -11.63 -4.15 6.59
CA SER A 69 -12.38 -4.44 7.82
C SER A 69 -11.54 -5.07 8.93
N LYS A 70 -10.42 -5.72 8.58
CA LYS A 70 -9.48 -6.35 9.52
C LYS A 70 -8.35 -5.41 10.00
N MET A 71 -8.32 -4.17 9.50
CA MET A 71 -7.27 -3.19 9.80
C MET A 71 -7.85 -2.10 10.70
N ARG A 72 -8.23 -2.45 11.93
CA ARG A 72 -9.00 -1.54 12.81
C ARG A 72 -8.20 -0.32 13.25
N GLU A 73 -6.88 -0.42 13.23
CA GLU A 73 -5.95 0.67 13.58
C GLU A 73 -5.51 1.50 12.36
N LEU A 74 -6.11 1.28 11.17
CA LEU A 74 -5.80 2.07 9.98
C LEU A 74 -6.23 3.53 10.17
N ARG A 75 -5.24 4.42 10.33
CA ARG A 75 -5.44 5.86 10.56
C ARG A 75 -5.10 6.71 9.35
N LEU A 76 -4.28 6.19 8.44
CA LEU A 76 -3.87 6.88 7.22
C LEU A 76 -4.16 6.02 5.99
N LEU A 77 -4.99 6.53 5.08
CA LEU A 77 -5.18 5.95 3.76
C LEU A 77 -4.98 7.04 2.71
N LYS A 78 -3.92 6.92 1.90
CA LYS A 78 -3.65 7.82 0.78
C LYS A 78 -3.65 7.02 -0.52
N ILE A 79 -4.55 7.37 -1.42
CA ILE A 79 -4.65 6.79 -2.76
C ILE A 79 -4.45 7.91 -3.77
N SER A 80 -3.45 7.79 -4.64
CA SER A 80 -3.12 8.78 -5.66
C SER A 80 -3.10 8.11 -7.03
N VAL A 81 -4.11 8.42 -7.85
CA VAL A 81 -4.25 7.91 -9.21
C VAL A 81 -3.67 8.96 -10.17
N LEU A 82 -2.66 8.58 -10.95
CA LEU A 82 -2.22 9.41 -12.08
C LEU A 82 -3.14 9.11 -13.27
N LEU A 83 -3.99 10.07 -13.62
CA LEU A 83 -4.67 10.06 -14.92
C LEU A 83 -3.63 10.42 -15.97
N GLN A 84 -3.13 9.44 -16.71
CA GLN A 84 -2.43 9.71 -17.96
C GLN A 84 -3.49 10.23 -18.93
N MET A 85 -3.52 11.54 -19.17
CA MET A 85 -4.25 12.09 -20.32
C MET A 85 -3.51 11.58 -21.56
N GLU A 86 -4.09 10.60 -22.24
CA GLU A 86 -3.63 10.23 -23.58
C GLU A 86 -3.77 11.47 -24.47
N THR A 87 -2.65 12.10 -24.81
CA THR A 87 -2.59 13.03 -25.93
C THR A 87 -2.82 12.22 -27.19
N LYS A 88 -4.09 12.11 -27.59
CA LYS A 88 -4.45 11.64 -28.94
C LYS A 88 -3.77 12.59 -29.93
N LYS A 89 -2.80 12.04 -30.65
CA LYS A 89 -2.14 12.68 -31.79
C LYS A 89 -2.94 12.43 -33.05
#